data_AF-A0A6P4DEP9-F1
#
_entry.id   AF-A0A6P4DEP9-F1
#
_cell.length_a   1.000
_cell.length_b   1.000
_cell.length_c   1.000
_cell.angle_alpha   90.00
_cell.angle_beta   90.00
_cell.angle_gamma   90.00
#
_symmetry.space_group_name_H-M   'P 1'
#
loop_
_entity.id
_entity.type
_entity.pdbx_description
1 polymer ?
#
loop_
_entity_poly.entity_id
_entity_poly.type
_entity_poly.pdbx_seq_one_letter_code
_entity_poly.pdbx_strand_id
1 'polypeptide(L)'
;MKDQQFPKFLEIFKKLEINIPLAEGLEQMTLYAKFFKDLINKKRSWKEKENVVLTQEYSVVIQKGLPSKLKDPGSFFIPCTIGNIPIDKALCDSGTSINFMPLSIMKKLSLEEVNPTRMSLQLADRSLIIPDGVLENLLVKVGKFIFPANFVILDIDEE
;
A
#
# COMPACT_ATOMS: atom_id res chain seq x y z
N MET A 1 -47.57 -0.67 12.92
CA MET A 1 -46.68 -1.60 12.20
C MET A 1 -45.60 -0.76 11.52
N LYS A 2 -44.37 -0.73 12.04
CA LYS A 2 -43.26 0.00 11.42
C LYS A 2 -42.58 -0.95 10.43
N ASP A 3 -42.42 -0.50 9.18
CA ASP A 3 -42.07 -1.32 8.02
C ASP A 3 -40.70 -2.01 8.16
N GLN A 4 -40.71 -3.24 8.69
CA GLN A 4 -39.57 -4.16 8.65
C GLN A 4 -39.05 -4.46 7.23
N GLN A 5 -39.80 -4.05 6.21
CA GLN A 5 -39.44 -4.22 4.80
C GLN A 5 -38.51 -3.11 4.27
N PHE A 6 -38.48 -1.93 4.90
CA PHE A 6 -37.68 -0.80 4.42
C PHE A 6 -36.16 -1.06 4.44
N PRO A 7 -35.57 -1.68 5.49
CA PRO A 7 -34.15 -2.04 5.47
C PRO A 7 -33.81 -3.01 4.33
N LYS A 8 -34.69 -3.97 4.06
CA LYS A 8 -34.50 -4.96 2.98
C LYS A 8 -34.58 -4.32 1.60
N PHE A 9 -35.46 -3.34 1.41
CA PHE A 9 -35.53 -2.54 0.19
C PHE A 9 -34.23 -1.76 -0.07
N LEU A 10 -33.66 -1.10 0.96
CA LEU A 10 -32.39 -0.37 0.82
C LEU A 10 -31.24 -1.28 0.40
N GLU A 11 -31.17 -2.49 0.95
CA GLU A 11 -30.13 -3.47 0.58
C GLU A 11 -30.23 -3.95 -0.87
N ILE A 12 -31.44 -4.04 -1.42
CA ILE A 12 -31.66 -4.34 -2.84
C ILE A 12 -31.33 -3.11 -3.70
N PHE A 13 -31.75 -1.92 -3.25
CA PHE A 13 -31.54 -0.67 -3.98
C PHE A 13 -30.05 -0.32 -4.12
N LYS A 14 -29.22 -0.57 -3.10
CA LYS A 14 -27.76 -0.37 -3.17
C LYS A 14 -27.07 -1.20 -4.26
N LYS A 15 -27.67 -2.35 -4.63
CA LYS A 15 -27.14 -3.25 -5.66
C LYS A 15 -27.65 -2.91 -7.06
N LEU A 16 -28.56 -1.94 -7.17
CA LEU A 16 -29.13 -1.53 -8.44
C LEU A 16 -28.12 -0.65 -9.18
N GLU A 17 -27.57 -1.17 -10.28
CA GLU A 17 -26.77 -0.40 -11.21
C GLU A 17 -27.67 0.18 -12.30
N ILE A 18 -27.75 1.50 -12.37
CA ILE A 18 -28.48 2.20 -13.43
C ILE A 18 -27.46 2.88 -14.34
N ASN A 19 -27.45 2.47 -15.61
CA ASN A 19 -26.64 3.11 -16.63
C ASN A 19 -27.46 4.21 -17.29
N ILE A 20 -27.08 5.47 -17.06
CA ILE A 20 -27.69 6.64 -17.71
C ILE A 20 -26.64 7.25 -18.64
N PRO A 21 -27.01 7.65 -19.87
CA PRO A 21 -26.11 8.40 -20.75
C PRO A 21 -25.56 9.63 -20.03
N LEU A 22 -24.25 9.86 -20.12
CA LEU A 22 -23.58 10.94 -19.40
C LEU A 22 -24.21 12.33 -19.68
N ALA A 23 -24.63 12.56 -20.92
CA ALA A 23 -25.27 13.81 -21.32
C ALA A 23 -26.59 14.05 -20.56
N GLU A 24 -27.45 13.03 -20.49
CA GLU A 24 -28.72 13.09 -19.76
C GLU A 24 -28.50 13.24 -18.25
N GLY A 25 -27.52 12.51 -17.70
CA GLY A 25 -27.15 12.64 -16.29
C GLY A 25 -26.69 14.06 -15.94
N LEU A 26 -25.89 14.68 -16.79
CA LEU A 26 -25.43 16.06 -16.59
C LEU A 26 -26.54 17.09 -16.75
N GLU A 27 -27.49 16.90 -17.68
CA GLU A 27 -28.65 17.80 -17.79
C GLU A 27 -29.48 17.85 -16.50
N GLN A 28 -29.69 16.69 -15.87
CA GLN A 28 -30.44 16.60 -14.60
C GLN A 28 -29.62 17.09 -13.40
N MET A 29 -28.29 16.96 -13.46
CA MET A 29 -27.38 17.27 -12.36
C MET A 29 -26.60 18.57 -12.59
N THR A 30 -27.29 19.69 -12.43
CA THR A 30 -26.77 21.06 -12.70
C THR A 30 -25.43 21.39 -12.00
N LEU A 31 -25.18 20.89 -10.79
CA LEU A 31 -23.91 21.06 -10.08
C LEU A 31 -22.74 20.36 -10.78
N TYR A 32 -22.95 19.12 -11.22
CA TYR A 32 -21.94 18.35 -11.95
C TYR A 32 -21.74 18.91 -13.36
N ALA A 33 -22.81 19.32 -14.04
CA ALA A 33 -22.71 20.02 -15.32
C ALA A 33 -21.82 21.27 -15.23
N LYS A 34 -22.00 22.08 -14.19
CA LYS A 34 -21.15 23.25 -13.93
C LYS A 34 -19.70 22.84 -13.65
N PHE A 35 -19.49 21.81 -12.84
CA PHE A 35 -18.15 21.26 -12.58
C PHE A 35 -17.43 20.84 -13.86
N PHE A 36 -18.07 20.02 -14.72
CA PHE A 36 -17.49 19.59 -15.99
C PHE A 36 -17.26 20.75 -16.94
N LYS A 37 -18.17 21.73 -16.98
CA LYS A 37 -18.02 22.95 -17.78
C LYS A 37 -16.82 23.78 -17.32
N ASP A 38 -16.60 23.91 -16.02
CA ASP A 38 -15.44 24.62 -15.46
C ASP A 38 -14.14 23.86 -15.70
N LEU A 39 -14.18 22.52 -15.69
CA LEU A 39 -13.07 21.63 -16.01
C LEU A 39 -12.65 21.74 -17.49
N ILE A 40 -13.61 21.65 -18.42
CA ILE A 40 -13.38 21.80 -19.87
C ILE A 40 -12.85 23.19 -20.21
N ASN A 41 -13.41 24.22 -19.58
CA ASN A 41 -12.96 25.60 -19.77
C ASN A 41 -11.66 25.95 -19.02
N LYS A 42 -11.00 24.96 -18.39
CA LYS A 42 -9.77 25.12 -17.58
C LYS A 42 -9.87 26.20 -16.50
N LYS A 43 -11.08 26.53 -16.04
CA LYS A 43 -11.33 27.42 -14.90
C LYS A 43 -10.99 26.74 -13.58
N ARG A 44 -10.91 25.40 -13.56
CA ARG A 44 -10.33 24.58 -12.51
C ARG A 44 -9.11 23.84 -13.05
N SER A 45 -8.01 23.83 -12.31
CA SER A 45 -6.86 22.96 -12.57
C SER A 45 -6.95 21.70 -11.73
N TRP A 46 -6.64 20.53 -12.31
CA TRP A 46 -6.41 19.26 -11.58
C TRP A 46 -5.35 19.37 -10.48
N LYS A 47 -4.49 20.39 -10.57
CA LYS A 47 -3.51 20.76 -9.56
C LYS A 47 -4.19 21.56 -8.45
N GLU A 48 -5.11 20.95 -7.71
CA GLU A 48 -5.39 21.48 -6.38
C GLU A 48 -4.09 21.35 -5.58
N LYS A 49 -3.43 22.48 -5.31
CA LYS A 49 -2.48 22.54 -4.19
C LYS A 49 -3.33 22.40 -2.96
N GLU A 50 -3.54 21.16 -2.55
CA GLU A 50 -4.20 20.83 -1.30
C GLU A 50 -3.35 21.41 -0.17
N ASN A 51 -3.83 22.52 0.41
CA ASN A 51 -3.20 23.07 1.60
C ASN A 51 -3.62 22.18 2.77
N VAL A 52 -2.78 21.20 3.11
CA VAL A 52 -2.94 20.41 4.33
C VAL A 52 -2.75 21.34 5.52
N VAL A 53 -3.82 21.53 6.31
CA VAL A 53 -3.75 22.26 7.57
C VAL A 53 -2.93 21.42 8.55
N LEU A 54 -1.66 21.77 8.72
CA LEU A 54 -0.79 21.12 9.68
C LEU A 54 -1.30 21.42 11.10
N THR A 55 -1.37 20.38 11.94
CA THR A 55 -1.65 20.58 13.36
C THR A 55 -0.50 21.36 14.01
N GLN A 56 -0.78 22.02 15.14
CA GLN A 56 0.22 22.82 15.87
C GLN A 56 1.51 22.03 16.14
N GLU A 57 1.41 20.73 16.44
CA GLU A 57 2.55 19.84 16.66
C GLU A 57 3.45 19.71 15.42
N TYR A 58 2.88 19.52 14.22
CA TYR A 58 3.64 19.43 12.97
C TYR A 58 4.20 20.78 12.54
N SER A 59 3.47 21.88 12.79
CA SER A 59 3.96 23.24 12.49
C SER A 59 5.22 23.58 13.31
N VAL A 60 5.28 23.13 14.57
CA VAL A 60 6.42 23.33 15.47
C VAL A 60 7.64 22.54 15.00
N VAL A 61 7.45 21.32 14.48
CA VAL A 61 8.55 20.50 13.94
C VAL A 61 9.16 21.13 12.69
N ILE A 62 8.33 21.67 11.78
CA ILE A 62 8.85 22.33 10.56
C ILE A 62 9.53 23.66 10.90
N GLN A 63 8.96 24.47 11.79
CA GLN A 63 9.54 25.76 12.18
C GLN A 63 10.84 25.62 12.97
N LYS A 64 10.98 24.58 13.80
CA LYS A 64 12.22 24.28 14.52
C LYS A 64 13.31 23.68 13.62
N GLY A 65 13.00 23.44 12.35
CA GLY A 65 13.82 22.67 11.44
C GLY A 65 13.69 21.18 11.72
N LEU A 66 13.76 20.37 10.65
CA LEU A 66 13.88 18.94 10.82
C LEU A 66 15.14 18.64 11.65
N PRO A 67 15.08 17.70 12.60
CA PRO A 67 16.29 17.27 13.30
C PRO A 67 17.34 16.88 12.25
N SER A 68 18.60 17.23 12.52
CA SER A 68 19.70 16.90 11.62
C SER A 68 19.67 15.40 11.33
N LYS A 69 19.48 15.04 10.06
CA LYS A 69 19.43 13.64 9.64
C LYS A 69 20.72 12.97 10.12
N LEU A 70 20.60 11.96 10.97
CA LEU A 70 21.74 11.11 11.32
C LEU A 70 22.26 10.43 10.04
N LYS A 71 23.56 10.18 9.96
CA LYS A 71 24.13 9.46 8.82
C LYS A 71 23.36 8.15 8.63
N ASP A 72 22.93 7.91 7.41
CA ASP A 72 22.26 6.66 7.05
C ASP A 72 23.28 5.52 7.21
N PRO A 73 23.00 4.51 8.04
CA PRO A 73 23.87 3.34 8.14
C PRO A 73 23.91 2.54 6.83
N GLY A 74 23.00 2.82 5.87
CA GLY A 74 22.82 2.02 4.67
C GLY A 74 22.01 0.78 5.04
N SER A 75 22.63 -0.39 4.93
CA SER A 75 22.01 -1.67 5.27
C SER A 75 22.52 -2.19 6.61
N PHE A 76 21.62 -2.76 7.41
CA PHE A 76 21.92 -3.32 8.73
C PHE A 76 21.06 -4.55 9.02
N PHE A 77 21.44 -5.35 10.02
CA PHE A 77 20.66 -6.52 10.41
C PHE A 77 19.78 -6.22 11.62
N ILE A 78 18.54 -6.71 11.58
CA ILE A 78 17.58 -6.65 12.68
C ILE A 78 17.12 -8.07 13.02
N PRO A 79 17.15 -8.49 14.28
CA PRO A 79 16.52 -9.73 14.69
C PRO A 79 14.99 -9.58 14.64
N CYS A 80 14.31 -10.54 14.03
CA CYS A 80 12.86 -10.55 13.95
C CYS A 80 12.29 -11.96 14.13
N THR A 81 10.97 -12.07 14.19
CA THR A 81 10.27 -13.36 14.16
C THR A 81 9.19 -13.27 13.10
N ILE A 82 9.13 -14.24 12.20
CA ILE A 82 8.06 -14.35 11.21
C ILE A 82 7.28 -15.61 11.55
N GLY A 83 5.98 -15.48 11.81
CA GLY A 83 5.20 -16.58 12.40
C GLY A 83 5.84 -17.06 13.70
N ASN A 84 6.30 -18.31 13.72
CA ASN A 84 6.99 -18.93 14.86
C ASN A 84 8.50 -19.09 14.67
N ILE A 85 9.07 -18.55 13.59
CA ILE A 85 10.48 -18.73 13.25
C ILE A 85 11.27 -17.49 13.66
N PRO A 86 12.20 -17.61 14.63
CA PRO A 86 13.14 -16.54 14.92
C PRO A 86 14.15 -16.43 13.78
N ILE A 87 14.38 -15.20 13.34
CA ILE A 87 15.39 -14.82 12.35
C ILE A 87 16.36 -13.89 13.04
N ASP A 88 17.58 -14.37 13.28
CA ASP A 88 18.59 -13.61 14.04
C ASP A 88 19.11 -12.38 13.27
N LYS A 89 19.13 -12.48 11.93
CA LYS A 89 19.71 -11.47 11.03
C LYS A 89 18.82 -11.23 9.80
N ALA A 90 17.75 -10.45 9.96
CA ALA A 90 17.01 -9.94 8.80
C ALA A 90 17.69 -8.68 8.27
N LEU A 91 18.07 -8.66 6.99
CA LEU A 91 18.66 -7.49 6.35
C LEU A 91 17.59 -6.40 6.18
N CYS A 92 17.87 -5.23 6.74
CA CYS A 92 17.09 -4.01 6.55
C CYS A 92 17.94 -3.04 5.73
N ASP A 93 17.48 -2.73 4.52
CA ASP A 93 18.14 -1.81 3.60
C ASP A 93 17.24 -0.61 3.32
N SER A 94 17.68 0.59 3.73
CA SER A 94 16.96 1.83 3.50
C SER A 94 16.90 2.24 2.02
N GLY A 95 17.76 1.64 1.18
CA GLY A 95 17.79 1.84 -0.27
C GLY A 95 16.75 1.01 -1.04
N THR A 96 16.12 0.04 -0.40
CA THR A 96 15.22 -0.92 -1.07
C THR A 96 13.77 -0.69 -0.65
N SER A 97 12.85 -0.67 -1.62
CA SER A 97 11.42 -0.42 -1.39
C SER A 97 10.55 -1.68 -1.23
N ILE A 98 11.16 -2.86 -1.32
CA ILE A 98 10.48 -4.16 -1.38
C ILE A 98 11.12 -5.11 -0.35
N ASN A 99 10.33 -5.91 0.36
CA ASN A 99 10.88 -6.95 1.24
C ASN A 99 11.05 -8.27 0.47
N PHE A 100 12.21 -8.92 0.63
CA PHE A 100 12.49 -10.23 0.05
C PHE A 100 12.45 -11.32 1.12
N MET A 101 12.02 -12.52 0.73
CA MET A 101 12.11 -13.73 1.55
C MET A 101 12.63 -14.89 0.69
N PRO A 102 13.73 -15.54 1.08
CA PRO A 102 14.19 -16.74 0.39
C PRO A 102 13.15 -17.87 0.43
N LEU A 103 13.06 -18.66 -0.64
CA LEU A 103 12.16 -19.80 -0.75
C LEU A 103 12.40 -20.82 0.38
N SER A 104 13.64 -20.97 0.84
CA SER A 104 14.00 -21.80 1.99
C SER A 104 13.32 -21.36 3.30
N ILE A 105 13.25 -20.06 3.58
CA ILE A 105 12.58 -19.51 4.76
C ILE A 105 11.07 -19.72 4.66
N MET A 106 10.49 -19.50 3.48
CA MET A 106 9.07 -19.80 3.23
C MET A 106 8.74 -21.28 3.50
N LYS A 107 9.57 -22.19 3.01
CA LYS A 107 9.43 -23.63 3.27
C LYS A 107 9.54 -23.96 4.76
N LYS A 108 10.47 -23.32 5.49
CA LYS A 108 10.58 -23.48 6.95
C LYS A 108 9.30 -23.00 7.67
N LEU A 109 8.61 -21.99 7.15
CA LEU A 109 7.31 -21.53 7.65
C LEU A 109 6.14 -22.48 7.33
N SER A 110 6.41 -23.61 6.65
CA SER A 110 5.39 -24.54 6.16
C SER A 110 4.35 -23.88 5.25
N LEU A 111 4.77 -22.86 4.50
CA LEU A 111 3.96 -22.21 3.47
C LEU A 111 4.27 -22.85 2.13
N GLU A 112 3.24 -23.36 1.46
CA GLU A 112 3.37 -24.10 0.19
C GLU A 112 2.96 -23.26 -1.02
N GLU A 113 2.10 -22.26 -0.82
CA GLU A 113 1.55 -21.45 -1.90
C GLU A 113 1.93 -19.97 -1.75
N VAL A 114 2.22 -19.35 -2.89
CA VAL A 114 2.49 -17.92 -3.03
C VAL A 114 1.56 -17.34 -4.09
N ASN A 115 1.19 -16.07 -3.94
CA ASN A 115 0.38 -15.42 -4.97
C ASN A 115 1.24 -15.20 -6.21
N PRO A 116 0.82 -15.65 -7.40
CA PRO A 116 1.56 -15.43 -8.63
C PRO A 116 1.74 -13.92 -8.89
N THR A 117 2.93 -13.53 -9.34
CA THR A 117 3.23 -12.14 -9.69
C THR A 117 3.76 -12.05 -11.12
N ARG A 118 3.47 -10.92 -11.78
CA ARG A 118 4.06 -10.57 -13.09
C ARG A 118 5.29 -9.66 -12.96
N MET A 119 5.80 -9.51 -11.74
CA MET A 119 6.97 -8.71 -11.43
C MET A 119 8.24 -9.36 -12.02
N SER A 120 9.18 -8.54 -12.45
CA SER A 120 10.57 -8.92 -12.65
C SER A 120 11.45 -7.94 -11.89
N LEU A 121 12.56 -8.43 -11.35
CA LEU A 121 13.49 -7.65 -10.56
C LEU A 121 14.80 -7.51 -11.32
N GLN A 122 15.37 -6.32 -11.30
CA GLN A 122 16.72 -6.09 -11.76
C GLN A 122 17.62 -5.82 -10.55
N LEU A 123 18.61 -6.67 -10.33
CA LEU A 123 19.56 -6.52 -9.24
C LEU A 123 20.63 -5.47 -9.56
N ALA A 124 21.44 -5.12 -8.56
CA ALA A 124 22.51 -4.13 -8.70
C ALA A 124 23.58 -4.54 -9.74
N ASP A 125 23.79 -5.84 -9.92
CA ASP A 125 24.67 -6.41 -10.96
C ASP A 125 24.00 -6.45 -12.36
N ARG A 126 22.78 -5.91 -12.47
CA ARG A 126 21.92 -5.87 -13.66
C ARG A 126 21.33 -7.20 -14.08
N SER A 127 21.53 -8.26 -13.30
CA SER A 127 20.83 -9.53 -13.53
C SER A 127 19.33 -9.36 -13.35
N LEU A 128 18.55 -10.14 -14.12
CA LEU A 128 17.10 -10.17 -14.04
C LEU A 128 16.66 -11.42 -13.29
N ILE A 129 15.87 -11.25 -12.22
CA ILE A 129 15.27 -12.35 -11.47
C ILE A 129 13.75 -12.28 -11.60
N ILE A 130 13.14 -13.44 -11.86
CA ILE A 130 11.68 -13.60 -11.83
C ILE A 130 11.33 -14.22 -10.48
N PRO A 131 10.57 -13.53 -9.63
CA PRO A 131 10.12 -14.09 -8.36
C PRO A 131 9.15 -15.24 -8.54
N ASP A 132 9.15 -16.18 -7.58
CA ASP A 132 8.16 -17.26 -7.52
C ASP A 132 6.74 -16.72 -7.23
N GLY A 133 6.66 -15.63 -6.46
CA GLY A 133 5.40 -15.01 -6.10
C GLY A 133 5.55 -13.98 -4.99
N VAL A 134 4.40 -13.61 -4.43
CA VAL A 134 4.29 -12.68 -3.30
C VAL A 134 3.49 -13.33 -2.17
N LEU A 135 4.01 -13.24 -0.95
CA LEU A 135 3.27 -13.52 0.27
C LEU A 135 2.78 -12.21 0.86
N GLU A 136 1.46 -12.10 1.02
CA GLU A 136 0.84 -10.89 1.55
C GLU A 136 0.49 -11.04 3.02
N ASN A 137 0.59 -9.93 3.76
CA ASN A 137 0.12 -9.80 5.15
C ASN A 137 0.77 -10.78 6.14
N LEU A 138 2.04 -11.14 5.95
CA LEU A 138 2.81 -11.89 6.94
C LEU A 138 3.11 -11.02 8.16
N LEU A 139 2.83 -11.54 9.36
CA LEU A 139 3.13 -10.86 10.60
C LEU A 139 4.61 -11.02 10.96
N VAL A 140 5.30 -9.89 11.04
CA VAL A 140 6.71 -9.79 11.43
C VAL A 140 6.79 -9.12 12.78
N LYS A 141 7.37 -9.81 13.75
CA LYS A 141 7.64 -9.27 15.08
C LYS A 141 9.07 -8.74 15.14
N VAL A 142 9.23 -7.47 15.50
CA VAL A 142 10.52 -6.81 15.73
C VAL A 142 10.52 -6.24 17.14
N GLY A 143 11.34 -6.83 18.02
CA GLY A 143 11.30 -6.54 19.44
C GLY A 143 9.92 -6.82 20.04
N LYS A 144 9.22 -5.75 20.47
CA LYS A 144 7.87 -5.82 21.05
C LYS A 144 6.74 -5.51 20.07
N PHE A 145 7.07 -5.09 18.84
CA PHE A 145 6.09 -4.63 17.86
C PHE A 145 5.83 -5.72 16.82
N ILE A 146 4.62 -5.73 16.27
CA ILE A 146 4.20 -6.66 15.23
C ILE A 146 3.67 -5.82 14.06
N PHE A 147 4.16 -6.09 12.87
CA PHE A 147 3.79 -5.40 11.65
C PHE A 147 3.35 -6.41 10.59
N PRO A 148 2.26 -6.16 9.84
CA PRO A 148 2.02 -6.88 8.61
C PRO A 148 3.01 -6.42 7.54
N ALA A 149 3.59 -7.37 6.81
CA ALA A 149 4.51 -7.10 5.71
C ALA A 149 4.22 -8.04 4.54
N ASN A 150 4.44 -7.53 3.33
CA ASN A 150 4.40 -8.34 2.11
C ASN A 150 5.83 -8.70 1.71
N PHE A 151 6.05 -9.93 1.27
CA PHE A 151 7.35 -10.44 0.86
C PHE A 151 7.31 -10.98 -0.56
N VAL A 152 8.30 -10.60 -1.36
CA VAL A 152 8.55 -11.21 -2.66
C VAL A 152 9.44 -12.43 -2.43
N ILE A 153 9.02 -13.57 -2.99
CA ILE A 153 9.70 -14.86 -2.81
C ILE A 153 10.67 -15.12 -3.95
N LEU A 154 11.91 -15.44 -3.58
CA LEU A 154 13.01 -15.71 -4.50
C LEU A 154 13.64 -17.07 -4.17
N ASP A 155 13.86 -17.90 -5.19
CA ASP A 155 14.69 -19.10 -5.10
C ASP A 155 16.18 -18.72 -5.16
N ILE A 156 16.69 -18.23 -4.04
CA ILE A 156 18.10 -17.88 -3.82
C ILE A 156 18.59 -18.56 -2.53
N ASP A 157 19.86 -18.97 -2.53
CA ASP A 157 20.49 -19.56 -1.35
C ASP A 157 20.68 -18.51 -0.23
N GLU A 158 20.53 -18.96 1.02
CA GLU A 158 20.88 -18.16 2.21
C GLU A 158 22.43 -18.09 2.31
N GLU A 159 23.02 -16.89 2.35
CA GLU A 159 24.46 -16.69 2.68
C GLU A 159 24.74 -16.85 4.20
#